data_AF-A0A8H8XQ48-F1
#
_entry.id   AF-A0A8H8XQ48-F1
#
_cell.length_a   1.000
_cell.length_b   1.000
_cell.length_c   1.000
_cell.angle_alpha   90.00
_cell.angle_beta   90.00
_cell.angle_gamma   90.00
#
_symmetry.space_group_name_H-M   'P 1'
#
loop_
_entity.id
_entity.type
_entity.pdbx_description
1 polymer ?
#
loop_
_entity_poly.entity_id
_entity_poly.type
_entity_poly.pdbx_seq_one_letter_code
_entity_poly.pdbx_strand_id
1 'polypeptide(L)' 'MIKIQHAVREHGAEAVYLAACAAMDGDYSKLSEMGIEAKTLGDAWRVQASSYKSMTAGERAREQMHVNGELMRIK' A
#
# COMPACT_ATOMS: atom_id res chain seq x y z
N MET A 1 -9.99 14.33 8.64
CA MET A 1 -9.51 12.93 8.62
C MET A 1 -10.11 12.23 7.42
N ILE A 2 -9.43 12.32 6.29
CA ILE A 2 -9.81 11.60 5.08
C ILE A 2 -9.32 10.16 5.27
N LYS A 3 -10.25 9.28 5.65
CA LYS A 3 -10.01 7.90 6.10
C LYS A 3 -9.74 7.03 4.87
N ILE A 4 -8.60 6.33 4.79
CA ILE A 4 -8.17 5.29 3.84
C ILE A 4 -9.12 4.96 2.67
N GLN A 5 -10.38 4.61 2.93
CA GLN A 5 -11.44 4.41 1.93
C GLN A 5 -11.55 5.55 0.89
N HIS A 6 -11.37 6.80 1.30
CA HIS A 6 -11.40 7.92 0.36
C HIS A 6 -10.19 7.89 -0.58
N ALA A 7 -8.97 7.70 -0.04
CA ALA A 7 -7.77 7.55 -0.85
C ALA A 7 -7.87 6.32 -1.77
N VAL A 8 -8.44 5.21 -1.31
CA VAL A 8 -8.71 4.02 -2.13
C VAL A 8 -9.69 4.32 -3.27
N ARG A 9 -10.70 5.16 -3.03
CA ARG A 9 -11.65 5.58 -4.07
C ARG A 9 -11.03 6.54 -5.09
N GLU A 10 -10.14 7.44 -4.65
CA GLU A 10 -9.53 8.44 -5.53
C GLU A 10 -8.32 7.91 -6.31
N HIS A 11 -7.45 7.14 -5.65
CA HIS A 11 -6.18 6.68 -6.20
C HIS A 11 -6.17 5.18 -6.56
N GLY A 12 -7.16 4.41 -6.09
CA GLY A 12 -7.21 2.96 -6.23
C GLY A 12 -6.55 2.22 -5.07
N ALA A 13 -7.01 0.99 -4.83
CA ALA A 13 -6.54 0.16 -3.72
C ALA A 13 -5.06 -0.23 -3.85
N GLU A 14 -4.63 -0.61 -5.06
CA GLU A 14 -3.24 -0.99 -5.37
C GLU A 14 -2.27 0.17 -5.13
N ALA A 15 -2.61 1.40 -5.54
CA ALA A 15 -1.75 2.56 -5.34
C ALA A 15 -1.56 2.90 -3.86
N VAL A 16 -2.65 2.89 -3.08
CA VAL A 16 -2.59 3.14 -1.63
C VAL A 16 -1.80 2.03 -0.92
N TYR A 17 -1.91 0.79 -1.38
CA TYR A 17 -1.13 -0.34 -0.87
C TYR A 17 0.37 -0.12 -1.11
N LEU A 18 0.78 0.22 -2.33
CA LEU A 18 2.18 0.48 -2.68
C LEU A 18 2.77 1.69 -1.94
N ALA A 19 1.98 2.75 -1.74
CA ALA A 19 2.38 3.88 -0.92
C ALA A 19 2.61 3.47 0.55
N ALA A 20 1.77 2.56 1.07
CA ALA A 20 1.96 2.01 2.40
C ALA A 20 3.18 1.09 2.50
N CYS A 21 3.49 0.30 1.45
CA CYS A 21 4.74 -0.46 1.39
C CYS A 21 5.97 0.46 1.45
N ALA A 22 5.98 1.55 0.68
CA ALA A 22 7.07 2.53 0.73
C ALA A 22 7.24 3.14 2.15
N ALA A 23 6.13 3.40 2.85
CA ALA A 23 6.17 3.88 4.23
C ALA A 23 6.72 2.85 5.22
N MET A 24 6.51 1.55 4.97
CA MET A 24 7.14 0.47 5.74
C MET A 24 8.66 0.43 5.54
N ASP A 25 9.14 0.87 4.39
CA ASP A 25 10.57 1.07 4.08
C ASP A 25 11.12 2.43 4.55
N GLY A 26 10.28 3.25 5.19
CA GLY A 26 10.64 4.55 5.77
C GLY A 26 10.27 5.77 4.91
N ASP A 27 9.70 5.57 3.71
CA ASP A 27 9.24 6.65 2.84
C ASP A 27 7.74 6.94 3.02
N TYR A 28 7.44 7.87 3.93
CA TYR A 28 6.07 8.30 4.22
C TYR A 28 5.52 9.34 3.22
N SER A 29 6.35 9.84 2.30
CA SER A 29 5.95 10.93 1.39
C SER A 29 4.78 10.52 0.49
N LYS A 30 4.79 9.28 -0.01
CA LYS A 30 3.75 8.75 -0.90
C LYS A 30 2.38 8.65 -0.23
N LEU A 31 2.34 8.33 1.06
CA LEU A 31 1.09 8.36 1.83
C LEU A 31 0.59 9.81 1.99
N SER A 32 1.51 10.75 2.25
CA SER A 32 1.17 12.17 2.36
C SER A 32 0.61 12.75 1.06
N GLU A 33 1.15 12.36 -0.10
CA GLU A 33 0.64 12.76 -1.43
C GLU A 33 -0.81 12.29 -1.66
N MET A 34 -1.19 11.17 -1.05
CA MET A 34 -2.56 10.61 -1.08
C MET A 34 -3.46 11.13 0.06
N GLY A 35 -3.02 12.16 0.78
CA GLY A 35 -3.77 12.74 1.90
C GLY A 35 -3.84 11.87 3.15
N ILE A 36 -2.94 10.89 3.29
CA ILE A 36 -2.84 9.99 4.44
C ILE A 36 -1.65 10.41 5.32
N GLU A 37 -1.94 10.95 6.50
CA GLU A 37 -0.92 11.20 7.53
C GLU A 37 -0.65 9.93 8.34
N ALA A 38 0.40 9.19 7.99
CA ALA A 38 0.94 8.10 8.81
C ALA A 38 2.16 8.60 9.60
N LYS A 39 2.15 8.41 10.92
CA LYS A 39 3.23 8.89 11.82
C LYS A 39 4.09 7.76 12.36
N THR A 40 3.59 6.53 12.27
CA THR A 40 4.23 5.33 12.79
C THR A 40 4.16 4.20 11.77
N LEU A 41 5.05 3.22 11.91
CA LEU A 41 4.96 1.95 11.16
C LEU A 41 3.61 1.25 11.42
N GLY A 42 3.04 1.40 12.62
CA GLY A 42 1.73 0.87 12.93
C GLY A 42 0.59 1.51 12.13
N ASP A 43 0.73 2.79 11.76
CA ASP A 43 -0.22 3.48 10.89
C ASP A 43 -0.07 3.02 9.44
N ALA A 44 1.17 2.95 8.94
CA ALA A 44 1.48 2.45 7.61
C ALA A 44 0.95 1.02 7.42
N TRP A 45 1.18 0.14 8.40
CA TRP A 45 0.66 -1.23 8.37
C TRP A 45 -0.88 -1.28 8.31
N ARG A 46 -1.58 -0.42 9.05
CA ARG A 46 -3.05 -0.36 8.98
C ARG A 46 -3.51 0.06 7.59
N VAL A 47 -2.85 1.05 6.99
CA VAL A 47 -3.17 1.51 5.63
C VAL A 47 -2.91 0.39 4.62
N GLN A 48 -1.77 -0.31 4.73
CA GLN A 48 -1.42 -1.45 3.90
C GLN A 48 -2.47 -2.57 4.02
N ALA A 49 -2.81 -2.99 5.24
CA ALA A 49 -3.77 -4.07 5.47
C ALA A 49 -5.18 -3.70 5.00
N SER A 50 -5.61 -2.44 5.19
CA SER A 50 -6.92 -1.96 4.73
C SER A 50 -7.00 -1.88 3.22
N SER A 51 -5.99 -1.32 2.55
CA SER A 51 -5.95 -1.21 1.09
C SER A 51 -5.85 -2.58 0.42
N TYR A 52 -5.04 -3.50 0.95
CA TYR A 52 -4.95 -4.88 0.45
C TYR A 52 -6.28 -5.64 0.49
N LYS A 53 -7.10 -5.41 1.53
CA LYS A 53 -8.46 -5.98 1.62
C LYS A 53 -9.41 -5.42 0.55
N SER A 54 -9.16 -4.21 0.08
CA SER A 54 -9.93 -3.55 -0.97
C SER A 54 -9.43 -3.87 -2.39
N MET A 55 -8.26 -4.51 -2.54
CA MET A 55 -7.76 -4.98 -3.83
C MET A 55 -8.62 -6.14 -4.37
N THR A 56 -8.86 -6.09 -5.67
CA THR A 56 -9.43 -7.18 -6.47
C THR A 56 -8.52 -8.41 -6.47
N ALA A 57 -9.07 -9.55 -6.89
CA ALA A 57 -8.28 -10.77 -7.05
C ALA A 57 -7.14 -10.60 -8.07
N GLY A 58 -7.38 -9.86 -9.16
CA GLY A 58 -6.37 -9.60 -10.19
C GLY A 58 -5.23 -8.72 -9.70
N GLU A 59 -5.53 -7.66 -8.93
CA GLU A 59 -4.51 -6.80 -8.31
C GLU A 59 -3.64 -7.60 -7.32
N ARG A 60 -4.25 -8.43 -6.46
CA ARG A 60 -3.48 -9.27 -5.54
C ARG A 60 -2.61 -10.30 -6.25
N ALA A 61 -3.09 -10.86 -7.36
CA ALA A 61 -2.30 -11.79 -8.16
C ALA A 61 -1.08 -11.12 -8.78
N ARG A 62 -1.22 -9.89 -9.30
CA ARG A 62 -0.08 -9.12 -9.82
C ARG A 62 0.95 -8.83 -8.74
N GLU A 63 0.50 -8.42 -7.55
CA GLU A 63 1.42 -8.15 -6.44
C GLU A 63 2.15 -9.42 -6.00
N GLN A 64 1.44 -10.54 -5.85
CA GLN A 64 2.08 -11.82 -5.53
C GLN A 64 3.12 -12.22 -6.58
N MET A 65 2.83 -12.00 -7.87
CA MET A 65 3.79 -12.26 -8.95
C MET A 65 5.02 -11.34 -8.85
N HIS A 66 4.83 -10.07 -8.53
CA HIS A 66 5.93 -9.11 -8.34
C HIS A 66 6.84 -9.55 -7.19
N VAL A 67 6.27 -9.79 -5.99
CA VAL A 67 7.01 -10.26 -4.81
C VAL A 67 7.74 -11.57 -5.08
N ASN A 68 7.08 -12.52 -5.76
CA ASN A 68 7.72 -13.78 -6.14
C ASN A 68 8.90 -13.56 -7.08
N GLY A 69 8.80 -12.63 -8.02
CA GLY A 69 9.89 -12.25 -8.91
C GLY A 69 11.11 -11.70 -8.15
N GLU A 70 10.88 -10.80 -7.20
CA GLU A 70 11.94 -10.25 -6.34
C GLU A 70 12.61 -11.35 -5.50
N LEU A 71 11.82 -12.25 -4.90
CA LEU A 71 12.35 -13.39 -4.13
C LEU A 71 13.22 -14.33 -4.98
N MET A 72 12.88 -14.53 -6.25
CA MET A 72 13.68 -15.37 -7.14
C MET A 72 15.02 -14.72 -7.54
N ARG A 73 15.13 -13.39 -7.50
CA ARG A 73 16.38 -12.67 -7.83
C ARG A 73 17.41 -12.66 -6.70
N ILE A 74 17.00 -12.98 -5.47
CA ILE A 74 17.86 -13.00 -4.28
C ILE A 74 18.51 -14.41 -4.10
N LYS A 75 18.11 -15.40 -4.90
CA LYS A 75 18.72 -16.74 -4.92
C LYS A 75 19.92 -16.80 -5.86
#